data_AF-A0AAW2S0T5-F1
#
_entry.id   AF-A0AAW2S0T5-F1
#
_cell.length_a   1.000
_cell.length_b   1.000
_cell.length_c   1.000
_cell.angle_alpha   90.00
_cell.angle_beta   90.00
_cell.angle_gamma   90.00
#
_symmetry.space_group_name_H-M   'P 1'
#
loop_
_entity.id
_entity.type
_entity.pdbx_description
1 polymer ?
#
loop_
_entity_poly.entity_id
_entity_poly.type
_entity_poly.pdbx_seq_one_letter_code
_entity_poly.pdbx_strand_id
1 'polypeptide(L)'
;MFDRAIGFAPSGNYWRHLRRIASTHMFSPKRVSALEGFRQSVANNMIEEVRRAMAERGVVELRGILQKGSLDNVLESVFGSSDLGFGGFLDFGGVKRKCHKLAARVKDLVSKIIKERRKIGDFTVRNDFLSVLLSLPEEEQLSDADMVAVLWV
;
A
#
# COMPACT_ATOMS: atom_id res chain seq x y z
N MET A 1 5.15 -5.19 -17.57
CA MET A 1 4.86 -5.41 -16.14
C MET A 1 4.04 -4.29 -15.54
N PHE A 2 4.35 -3.01 -15.82
CA PHE A 2 3.61 -1.85 -15.29
C PHE A 2 2.38 -1.44 -16.11
N ASP A 3 2.24 -1.93 -17.33
CA ASP A 3 1.13 -1.69 -18.26
C ASP A 3 -0.26 -2.08 -17.73
N ARG A 4 -0.32 -2.86 -16.65
CA ARG A 4 -1.56 -3.25 -15.96
C ARG A 4 -1.80 -2.50 -14.65
N ALA A 5 -0.82 -1.73 -14.18
CA ALA A 5 -0.96 -0.92 -12.98
C ALA A 5 -1.86 0.29 -13.27
N ILE A 6 -2.70 0.67 -12.31
CA ILE A 6 -3.72 1.72 -12.50
C ILE A 6 -3.13 3.07 -12.97
N GLY A 7 -1.90 3.38 -12.56
CA GLY A 7 -1.19 4.61 -12.94
C GLY A 7 -0.56 4.60 -14.34
N PHE A 8 -0.40 3.42 -14.95
CA PHE A 8 0.31 3.23 -16.22
C PHE A 8 -0.53 2.48 -17.27
N ALA A 9 -1.73 2.03 -16.91
CA ALA A 9 -2.65 1.36 -17.83
C ALA A 9 -3.21 2.34 -18.89
N PRO A 10 -3.23 1.94 -20.17
CA PRO A 10 -3.77 2.78 -21.24
C PRO A 10 -5.25 3.08 -21.03
N SER A 11 -5.69 4.28 -21.42
CA SER A 11 -7.07 4.72 -21.28
C SER A 11 -8.03 3.78 -22.04
N GLY A 12 -8.97 3.17 -21.33
CA GLY A 12 -9.93 2.20 -21.89
C GLY A 12 -10.87 1.64 -20.82
N ASN A 13 -11.72 0.68 -21.20
CA ASN A 13 -12.69 0.08 -20.27
C ASN A 13 -12.02 -0.55 -19.04
N TYR A 14 -10.87 -1.22 -19.23
CA TYR A 14 -10.07 -1.78 -18.15
C TYR A 14 -9.58 -0.70 -17.16
N TRP A 15 -8.97 0.38 -17.64
CA TRP A 15 -8.51 1.48 -16.79
C TRP A 15 -9.65 2.18 -16.03
N ARG A 16 -10.81 2.38 -16.69
CA ARG A 16 -12.00 2.94 -16.04
C ARG A 16 -12.53 2.02 -14.94
N HIS A 17 -12.55 0.72 -15.21
CA HIS A 17 -12.95 -0.30 -14.25
C HIS A 17 -12.04 -0.32 -13.02
N LEU A 18 -10.71 -0.31 -13.21
CA LEU A 18 -9.74 -0.19 -12.12
C LEU A 18 -9.94 1.09 -11.27
N ARG A 19 -10.13 2.25 -11.93
CA ARG A 19 -10.42 3.50 -11.22
C ARG A 19 -11.71 3.44 -10.42
N ARG A 20 -12.76 2.83 -10.97
CA ARG A 20 -14.04 2.65 -10.27
C ARG A 20 -13.87 1.77 -9.03
N ILE A 21 -13.15 0.66 -9.11
CA ILE A 21 -12.86 -0.21 -7.96
C ILE A 21 -12.09 0.59 -6.88
N ALA A 22 -11.00 1.25 -7.27
CA ALA A 22 -10.18 2.03 -6.34
C ALA A 22 -10.99 3.17 -5.68
N SER A 23 -11.75 3.96 -6.44
CA SER A 23 -12.55 5.06 -5.89
C SER A 23 -13.67 4.57 -4.96
N THR A 24 -14.28 3.43 -5.28
CA THR A 24 -15.42 2.89 -4.51
C THR A 24 -14.98 2.23 -3.22
N HIS A 25 -13.83 1.56 -3.22
CA HIS A 25 -13.45 0.67 -2.13
C HIS A 25 -12.16 1.06 -1.39
N MET A 26 -11.24 1.76 -2.04
CA MET A 26 -10.02 2.25 -1.38
C MET A 26 -10.17 3.70 -0.91
N PHE A 27 -10.72 4.56 -1.78
CA PHE A 27 -10.81 6.00 -1.57
C PHE A 27 -12.23 6.51 -1.28
N SER A 28 -13.15 5.64 -0.89
CA SER A 28 -14.49 6.09 -0.52
C SER A 28 -14.47 6.87 0.80
N PRO A 29 -15.39 7.83 1.00
CA PRO A 29 -15.43 8.64 2.22
C PRO A 29 -15.43 7.79 3.50
N LYS A 30 -16.20 6.69 3.51
CA LYS A 30 -16.25 5.74 4.63
C LYS A 30 -14.88 5.14 4.95
N ARG A 31 -14.09 4.77 3.93
CA ARG A 31 -12.75 4.20 4.10
C ARG A 31 -11.75 5.26 4.55
N VAL A 32 -11.80 6.45 3.97
CA VAL A 32 -10.96 7.59 4.37
C VAL A 32 -11.20 7.95 5.84
N SER A 33 -12.45 8.00 6.29
CA SER A 33 -12.80 8.22 7.70
C SER A 33 -12.35 7.07 8.60
N ALA A 34 -12.55 5.81 8.20
CA ALA A 34 -12.12 4.66 9.01
C ALA A 34 -10.60 4.64 9.28
N LEU A 35 -9.80 5.14 8.33
CA LEU A 35 -8.33 5.23 8.45
C LEU A 35 -7.85 6.52 9.14
N GLU A 36 -8.74 7.40 9.58
CA GLU A 36 -8.36 8.69 10.19
C GLU A 36 -7.49 8.51 11.43
N GLY A 37 -7.89 7.63 12.36
CA GLY A 37 -7.14 7.38 13.58
C GLY A 37 -5.71 6.87 13.32
N PHE A 38 -5.56 6.02 12.29
CA PHE A 38 -4.23 5.55 11.88
C PHE A 38 -3.39 6.67 11.24
N ARG A 39 -3.98 7.51 10.39
CA ARG A 39 -3.25 8.66 9.82
C ARG A 39 -2.80 9.63 10.91
N GLN A 40 -3.63 9.85 11.93
CA GLN A 40 -3.26 10.64 13.09
C GLN A 40 -2.10 10.02 13.86
N SER A 41 -2.09 8.70 14.08
CA SER A 41 -0.98 8.03 14.77
C SER A 41 0.33 8.12 13.98
N VAL A 42 0.29 7.91 12.66
CA VAL A 42 1.44 8.11 11.77
C VAL A 42 1.95 9.55 11.82
N ALA A 43 1.06 10.54 11.78
CA ALA A 43 1.43 11.95 11.88
C ALA A 43 2.07 12.29 13.24
N ASN A 44 1.50 11.79 14.34
CA ASN A 44 2.05 11.99 15.68
C ASN A 44 3.46 11.39 15.80
N ASN A 45 3.67 10.18 15.26
CA ASN A 45 4.98 9.55 15.23
C ASN A 45 6.00 10.36 14.43
N MET A 46 5.63 10.88 13.26
CA MET A 46 6.51 11.74 12.47
C MET A 46 6.88 13.02 13.22
N ILE A 47 5.93 13.67 13.89
CA ILE A 47 6.19 14.88 14.69
C ILE A 47 7.14 14.57 15.84
N GLU A 48 6.98 13.43 16.50
CA GLU A 48 7.87 13.02 17.60
C GLU A 48 9.29 12.73 17.12
N GLU A 49 9.46 12.10 15.96
CA GLU A 49 10.77 11.92 15.32
C GLU A 49 11.41 13.27 14.96
N VAL A 50 10.64 14.22 14.44
CA VAL A 50 11.11 15.59 14.16
C VAL A 50 11.58 16.28 15.44
N ARG A 51 10.77 16.24 16.52
CA ARG A 51 11.14 16.84 17.81
C ARG A 51 12.43 16.27 18.37
N ARG A 52 12.55 14.94 18.34
CA ARG A 52 13.75 14.23 18.80
C ARG A 52 14.99 14.62 18.00
N ALA A 53 14.91 14.56 16.67
CA ALA A 53 16.02 14.93 15.80
C ALA A 53 16.45 16.40 16.01
N MET A 54 15.48 17.29 16.19
CA MET A 54 15.75 18.71 16.47
C MET A 54 16.45 18.90 17.82
N ALA A 55 16.00 18.21 18.87
CA ALA A 55 16.61 18.29 20.21
C ALA A 55 18.04 17.73 20.24
N GLU A 56 18.30 16.65 19.51
CA GLU A 56 19.61 15.98 19.52
C GLU A 56 20.64 16.63 18.60
N ARG A 57 20.21 17.10 17.42
CA ARG A 57 21.13 17.49 16.33
C ARG A 57 20.99 18.94 15.89
N GLY A 58 19.92 19.63 16.31
CA GLY A 58 19.58 20.99 15.86
C GLY A 58 19.16 21.09 14.38
N VAL A 59 19.16 19.98 13.65
CA VAL A 59 18.80 19.88 12.22
C VAL A 59 18.01 18.59 12.01
N VAL A 60 16.98 18.65 11.16
CA VAL A 60 16.09 17.53 10.87
C VAL A 60 16.15 17.16 9.39
N GLU A 61 16.41 15.88 9.11
CA GLU A 61 16.34 15.30 7.76
C GLU A 61 14.92 14.77 7.53
N LEU A 62 14.09 15.54 6.81
CA LEU A 62 12.67 15.24 6.66
C LEU A 62 12.36 14.09 5.71
N ARG A 63 13.25 13.81 4.74
CA ARG A 63 12.95 12.83 3.69
C ARG A 63 12.82 11.43 4.27
N GLY A 64 13.69 10.99 5.16
CA GLY A 64 13.57 9.70 5.84
C GLY A 64 12.25 9.56 6.62
N ILE A 65 11.89 10.59 7.40
CA ILE A 65 10.67 10.63 8.22
C ILE A 65 9.41 10.54 7.34
N LEU A 66 9.33 11.38 6.31
CA LEU A 66 8.19 11.40 5.39
C LEU A 66 8.07 10.12 4.57
N GLN A 67 9.19 9.54 4.13
CA GLN A 67 9.18 8.29 3.39
C GLN A 67 8.68 7.12 4.24
N LYS A 68 9.12 7.03 5.50
CA LYS A 68 8.64 6.03 6.45
C LYS A 68 7.15 6.21 6.73
N GLY A 69 6.71 7.41 7.10
CA GLY A 69 5.30 7.67 7.39
C GLY A 69 4.38 7.42 6.17
N SER A 70 4.82 7.79 4.97
CA SER A 70 4.07 7.48 3.74
C SER A 70 3.95 5.98 3.50
N LEU A 71 5.02 5.21 3.77
CA LEU A 71 5.00 3.76 3.59
C LEU A 71 4.05 3.09 4.59
N ASP A 72 4.14 3.46 5.87
CA ASP A 72 3.28 2.92 6.92
C ASP A 72 1.80 3.21 6.61
N ASN A 73 1.49 4.43 6.16
CA ASN A 73 0.16 4.82 5.72
C ASN A 73 -0.37 3.96 4.56
N VAL A 74 0.46 3.73 3.54
CA VAL A 74 0.06 2.90 2.38
C VAL A 74 -0.11 1.44 2.80
N LEU A 75 0.82 0.88 3.58
CA LEU A 75 0.78 -0.52 3.99
C LEU A 75 -0.47 -0.84 4.81
N GLU A 76 -0.82 0.01 5.76
CA GLU A 76 -2.02 -0.18 6.55
C GLU A 76 -3.29 0.01 5.71
N SER A 77 -3.35 1.07 4.89
CA SER A 77 -4.53 1.36 4.08
C SER A 77 -4.83 0.27 3.03
N VAL A 78 -3.78 -0.33 2.47
CA VAL A 78 -3.86 -1.31 1.38
C VAL A 78 -3.94 -2.74 1.92
N PHE A 79 -3.08 -3.11 2.88
CA PHE A 79 -2.90 -4.48 3.33
C PHE A 79 -3.38 -4.74 4.77
N GLY A 80 -3.75 -3.70 5.52
CA GLY A 80 -4.19 -3.80 6.92
C GLY A 80 -3.10 -4.34 7.85
N SER A 81 -1.82 -4.11 7.52
CA SER A 81 -0.70 -4.48 8.37
C SER A 81 0.54 -3.65 8.06
N SER A 82 0.95 -2.81 9.01
CA SER A 82 2.22 -2.08 8.99
C SER A 82 3.43 -2.90 9.50
N ASP A 83 3.21 -4.04 10.17
CA ASP A 83 4.26 -4.89 10.78
C ASP A 83 5.09 -5.73 9.79
N LEU A 84 5.02 -5.41 8.50
CA LEU A 84 5.69 -6.18 7.44
C LEU A 84 7.22 -5.99 7.36
N GLY A 85 7.87 -5.47 8.41
CA GLY A 85 9.33 -5.48 8.55
C GLY A 85 10.10 -4.64 7.51
N PHE A 86 9.51 -3.54 7.04
CA PHE A 86 10.06 -2.74 5.93
C PHE A 86 11.15 -1.72 6.33
N GLY A 87 11.50 -1.60 7.61
CA GLY A 87 12.47 -0.61 8.11
C GLY A 87 13.87 -0.66 7.46
N GLY A 88 14.25 -1.78 6.85
CA GLY A 88 15.52 -1.95 6.13
C GLY A 88 15.47 -1.68 4.62
N PHE A 89 14.33 -1.24 4.08
CA PHE A 89 14.12 -1.15 2.62
C PHE A 89 14.55 0.20 2.02
N LEU A 90 14.49 1.29 2.79
CA LEU A 90 14.66 2.65 2.28
C LEU A 90 16.11 3.17 2.45
N ASP A 91 17.04 2.57 1.70
CA ASP A 91 18.31 3.21 1.35
C ASP A 91 18.33 3.46 -0.17
N PHE A 92 17.96 4.69 -0.57
CA PHE A 92 17.76 5.09 -1.97
C PHE A 92 19.06 5.48 -2.72
N GLY A 93 20.19 4.83 -2.42
CA GLY A 93 21.46 5.02 -3.14
C GLY A 93 21.64 4.21 -4.46
N GLY A 94 20.58 3.72 -5.12
CA GLY A 94 20.74 2.77 -6.25
C GLY A 94 19.46 2.38 -6.99
N VAL A 95 18.68 3.38 -7.38
CA VAL A 95 17.23 3.31 -7.64
C VAL A 95 16.81 2.27 -8.70
N LYS A 96 17.54 2.01 -9.80
CA LYS A 96 17.07 1.08 -10.86
C LYS A 96 17.22 -0.41 -10.52
N ARG A 97 18.40 -0.85 -10.06
CA ARG A 97 18.63 -2.26 -9.64
C ARG A 97 17.84 -2.60 -8.39
N LYS A 98 17.78 -1.66 -7.43
CA LYS A 98 16.98 -1.82 -6.20
C LYS A 98 15.48 -1.86 -6.52
N CYS A 99 14.98 -1.06 -7.47
CA CYS A 99 13.57 -1.10 -7.88
C CYS A 99 13.18 -2.44 -8.53
N HIS A 100 14.02 -3.05 -9.38
CA HIS A 100 13.73 -4.39 -9.93
C HIS A 100 13.77 -5.50 -8.86
N LYS A 101 14.73 -5.43 -7.92
CA LYS A 101 14.82 -6.40 -6.81
C LYS A 101 13.68 -6.22 -5.80
N LEU A 102 13.29 -4.98 -5.53
CA LEU A 102 12.06 -4.63 -4.79
C LEU A 102 10.83 -5.13 -5.54
N ALA A 103 10.83 -5.00 -6.87
CA ALA A 103 9.75 -5.43 -7.73
C ALA A 103 9.40 -6.91 -7.51
N ALA A 104 10.43 -7.74 -7.55
CA ALA A 104 10.31 -9.17 -7.29
C ALA A 104 9.88 -9.46 -5.84
N ARG A 105 10.49 -8.80 -4.85
CA ARG A 105 10.22 -9.08 -3.43
C ARG A 105 8.81 -8.69 -2.99
N VAL A 106 8.30 -7.54 -3.43
CA VAL A 106 6.92 -7.13 -3.12
C VAL A 106 5.94 -8.02 -3.87
N LYS A 107 6.22 -8.40 -5.13
CA LYS A 107 5.38 -9.38 -5.84
C LYS A 107 5.28 -10.70 -5.07
N ASP A 108 6.41 -11.23 -4.58
CA ASP A 108 6.42 -12.46 -3.79
C ASP A 108 5.66 -12.30 -2.46
N LEU A 109 5.83 -11.17 -1.78
CA LEU A 109 5.13 -10.88 -0.52
C LEU A 109 3.61 -10.77 -0.74
N VAL A 110 3.17 -9.95 -1.70
CA VAL A 110 1.74 -9.79 -2.03
C VAL A 110 1.15 -11.13 -2.44
N SER A 111 1.87 -11.92 -3.25
CA SER A 111 1.44 -13.27 -3.62
C SER A 111 1.30 -14.21 -2.42
N LYS A 112 2.21 -14.12 -1.44
CA LYS A 112 2.11 -14.89 -0.18
C LYS A 112 0.91 -14.43 0.65
N ILE A 113 0.70 -13.12 0.82
CA ILE A 113 -0.43 -12.57 1.58
C ILE A 113 -1.75 -13.00 0.94
N ILE A 114 -1.88 -12.91 -0.38
CA ILE A 114 -3.07 -13.35 -1.12
C ILE A 114 -3.34 -14.85 -0.86
N LYS A 115 -2.33 -15.70 -0.99
CA LYS A 115 -2.47 -17.15 -0.77
C LYS A 115 -2.88 -17.49 0.65
N GLU A 116 -2.25 -16.87 1.66
CA GLU A 116 -2.58 -17.11 3.06
C GLU A 116 -4.00 -16.65 3.38
N ARG A 117 -4.43 -15.49 2.87
CA ARG A 117 -5.81 -15.04 3.05
C ARG A 117 -6.82 -15.95 2.35
N ARG A 118 -6.50 -16.48 1.17
CA ARG A 118 -7.38 -17.43 0.46
C ARG A 118 -7.60 -18.74 1.23
N LYS A 119 -6.60 -19.20 2.00
CA LYS A 119 -6.74 -20.39 2.87
C LYS A 119 -7.64 -20.14 4.07
N ILE A 120 -7.61 -18.93 4.64
CA ILE A 120 -8.41 -18.56 5.81
C ILE A 120 -9.89 -18.44 5.45
N GLY A 121 -10.22 -18.05 4.21
CA GLY A 121 -11.58 -18.09 3.66
C GLY A 121 -12.53 -17.00 4.19
N ASP A 122 -12.16 -16.27 5.24
CA ASP A 122 -12.94 -15.15 5.78
C ASP A 122 -12.31 -13.80 5.40
N PHE A 123 -12.85 -13.17 4.36
CA PHE A 123 -12.44 -11.86 3.87
C PHE A 123 -13.23 -10.71 4.51
N THR A 124 -14.27 -11.01 5.31
CA THR A 124 -15.22 -10.00 5.80
C THR A 124 -14.80 -9.34 7.10
N VAL A 125 -13.99 -10.04 7.90
CA VAL A 125 -13.52 -9.56 9.21
C VAL A 125 -12.55 -8.39 9.09
N ARG A 126 -11.76 -8.33 8.00
CA ARG A 126 -10.75 -7.28 7.81
C ARG A 126 -11.25 -6.19 6.87
N ASN A 127 -11.23 -4.95 7.36
CA ASN A 127 -11.59 -3.77 6.63
C ASN A 127 -10.36 -3.20 5.91
N ASP A 128 -9.79 -3.93 4.95
CA ASP A 128 -8.66 -3.48 4.10
C ASP A 128 -8.96 -3.67 2.61
N PHE A 129 -8.23 -2.98 1.74
CA PHE A 129 -8.52 -2.98 0.30
C PHE A 129 -8.31 -4.36 -0.33
N LEU A 130 -7.34 -5.14 0.15
CA LEU A 130 -7.12 -6.51 -0.32
C LEU A 130 -8.33 -7.41 -0.01
N SER A 131 -8.95 -7.29 1.15
CA SER A 131 -10.21 -7.99 1.47
C SER A 131 -11.34 -7.66 0.50
N VAL A 132 -11.41 -6.40 0.06
CA VAL A 132 -12.40 -5.99 -0.95
C VAL A 132 -12.09 -6.64 -2.29
N LEU A 133 -10.84 -6.57 -2.76
CA LEU A 133 -10.44 -7.18 -4.03
C LEU A 133 -10.70 -8.69 -4.08
N LEU A 134 -10.51 -9.39 -2.96
CA LEU A 134 -10.76 -10.84 -2.84
C LEU A 134 -12.25 -11.20 -2.74
N SER A 135 -13.12 -10.25 -2.35
CA SER A 135 -14.57 -10.46 -2.22
C SER A 135 -15.37 -9.88 -3.40
N LEU A 136 -14.71 -9.42 -4.46
CA LEU A 136 -15.38 -8.97 -5.68
C LEU A 136 -16.15 -10.12 -6.36
N PRO A 137 -17.34 -9.85 -6.92
CA PRO A 137 -18.11 -10.83 -7.70
C PRO A 137 -17.32 -11.29 -8.95
N GLU A 138 -17.58 -12.50 -9.46
CA GLU A 138 -16.82 -13.11 -10.57
C GLU A 138 -16.73 -12.21 -11.83
N GLU A 139 -17.74 -11.37 -12.05
CA GLU A 139 -17.82 -10.43 -13.17
C GLU A 139 -16.81 -9.26 -13.05
N GLU A 140 -16.38 -8.94 -11.83
CA GLU A 140 -15.41 -7.88 -11.49
C GLU A 140 -14.09 -8.46 -10.94
N GLN A 141 -13.92 -9.79 -10.96
CA GLN A 141 -12.72 -10.43 -10.42
C GLN A 141 -11.49 -10.11 -11.26
N LEU A 142 -10.53 -9.46 -10.61
CA LEU A 142 -9.22 -9.20 -11.18
C LEU A 142 -8.37 -10.48 -11.10
N SER A 143 -7.55 -10.74 -12.12
CA SER A 143 -6.56 -11.81 -12.03
C SER A 143 -5.55 -11.49 -10.91
N ASP A 144 -4.89 -12.50 -10.33
CA ASP A 144 -3.85 -12.29 -9.31
C ASP A 144 -2.74 -11.32 -9.81
N ALA A 145 -2.45 -11.34 -11.12
CA ALA A 145 -1.50 -10.41 -11.74
C ALA A 145 -2.03 -8.96 -11.78
N ASP A 146 -3.33 -8.78 -11.99
CA ASP A 146 -4.00 -7.48 -11.95
C ASP A 146 -4.10 -6.94 -10.53
N MET A 147 -4.46 -7.77 -9.56
CA MET A 147 -4.47 -7.39 -8.15
C MET A 147 -3.08 -6.92 -7.72
N VAL A 148 -2.03 -7.68 -8.04
CA VAL A 148 -0.65 -7.29 -7.76
C VAL A 148 -0.29 -5.97 -8.44
N ALA A 149 -0.73 -5.74 -9.68
CA ALA A 149 -0.45 -4.51 -10.41
C ALA A 149 -1.21 -3.29 -9.85
N VAL A 150 -2.42 -3.47 -9.33
CA VAL A 150 -3.23 -2.41 -8.71
C VAL A 150 -2.72 -2.05 -7.31
N LEU A 151 -2.25 -3.05 -6.56
CA LEU A 151 -1.63 -2.86 -5.24
C LEU A 151 -0.21 -2.26 -5.33
N TRP A 152 0.30 -2.09 -6.56
CA TRP A 152 1.57 -1.45 -6.88
C TRP A 152 1.35 0.00 -7.35
N VAL A 153 1.21 0.93 -6.40
CA VAL A 153 1.27 2.38 -6.64
C VAL A 153 2.32 2.99 -5.75
#